data_AF-A0A7K4SGM4-F1
#
_entry.id   AF-A0A7K4SGM4-F1
#
_cell.length_a   1.000
_cell.length_b   1.000
_cell.length_c   1.000
_cell.angle_alpha   90.00
_cell.angle_beta   90.00
_cell.angle_gamma   90.00
#
_symmetry.space_group_name_H-M   'P 1'
#
loop_
_entity.id
_entity.type
_entity.pdbx_description
1 polymer ?
#
loop_
_entity_poly.entity_id
_entity_poly.type
_entity_poly.pdbx_seq_one_letter_code
_entity_poly.pdbx_strand_id
1 'polypeptide(L)' 'STESSLCSARAAVLLYDDTHRQWVPAGGGPQTLSCVQLFQHPGGAFRLVGRRIQPDQQVVLNCPLVRGLRYNQ' A
#
# COMPACT_ATOMS: atom_id res chain seq x y z
N SER A 1 17.51 15.78 -2.80
CA SER A 1 16.19 15.89 -2.17
C SER A 1 15.66 14.49 -1.93
N THR A 2 15.11 14.21 -0.75
CA THR A 2 14.60 12.89 -0.36
C THR A 2 13.09 12.81 -0.58
N GLU A 3 12.56 11.59 -0.65
CA GLU A 3 11.11 11.34 -0.66
C GLU A 3 10.47 11.82 0.66
N SER A 4 9.26 12.40 0.61
CA SER A 4 8.54 12.89 1.79
C SER A 4 7.22 12.13 2.00
N SER A 5 6.91 11.78 3.25
CA SER A 5 5.61 11.19 3.63
C SER A 5 4.58 12.31 3.76
N LEU A 6 3.46 12.20 3.05
CA LEU A 6 2.38 13.20 3.09
C LEU A 6 1.29 12.86 4.08
N CYS A 7 0.87 11.60 4.11
CA CYS A 7 -0.13 11.11 5.03
C CYS A 7 0.08 9.62 5.33
N SER A 8 -0.56 9.15 6.40
CA SER A 8 -0.55 7.76 6.80
C SER A 8 -1.95 7.30 7.23
N ALA A 9 -2.21 6.01 7.06
CA ALA A 9 -3.44 5.37 7.49
C ALA A 9 -3.14 3.94 8.00
N ARG A 10 -4.02 3.43 8.86
CA ARG A 10 -3.98 2.03 9.30
C ARG A 10 -5.06 1.26 8.57
N ALA A 11 -4.68 0.23 7.83
CA ALA A 11 -5.60 -0.59 7.06
C ALA A 11 -5.09 -2.03 6.90
N ALA A 12 -6.00 -2.98 6.73
CA ALA A 12 -5.66 -4.27 6.16
C ALA A 12 -5.48 -4.10 4.65
N VAL A 13 -4.33 -4.51 4.12
CA VAL A 13 -4.06 -4.45 2.67
C VAL A 13 -4.47 -5.77 2.04
N LEU A 14 -5.38 -5.71 1.08
CA LEU A 14 -5.90 -6.87 0.37
C LEU A 14 -5.59 -6.74 -1.13
N LEU A 15 -5.38 -7.86 -1.80
CA LEU A 15 -5.32 -7.99 -3.25
C LEU A 15 -6.57 -8.75 -3.71
N TYR A 16 -7.10 -8.38 -4.86
CA TYR A 16 -8.20 -9.14 -5.45
C TYR A 16 -7.63 -10.31 -6.25
N ASP A 17 -8.06 -11.52 -5.92
CA ASP A 17 -7.76 -12.74 -6.68
C ASP A 17 -8.89 -12.97 -7.69
N ASP A 18 -8.61 -12.70 -8.97
CA ASP A 18 -9.58 -12.85 -10.06
C ASP A 18 -10.00 -14.32 -10.29
N THR A 19 -9.13 -15.28 -9.97
CA THR A 19 -9.40 -16.71 -10.20
C THR A 19 -10.50 -17.20 -9.28
N HIS A 20 -10.40 -16.81 -8.00
CA HIS A 20 -11.35 -17.20 -6.97
C HIS A 20 -12.37 -16.11 -6.62
N ARG A 21 -12.28 -14.94 -7.28
CA ARG A 21 -13.17 -13.78 -7.11
C ARG A 21 -13.29 -13.29 -5.67
N GLN A 22 -12.17 -13.29 -4.94
CA GLN A 22 -12.15 -12.96 -3.52
C GLN A 22 -11.00 -12.01 -3.18
N TRP A 23 -11.15 -11.27 -2.08
CA TRP A 23 -10.07 -10.48 -1.52
C TRP A 23 -9.17 -11.36 -0.64
N VAL A 24 -7.87 -11.32 -0.89
CA VAL A 24 -6.86 -12.09 -0.14
C VAL A 24 -5.85 -11.16 0.54
N PRO A 25 -5.30 -11.53 1.71
CA PRO A 25 -4.29 -10.71 2.40
C PRO A 25 -3.04 -10.49 1.56
N ALA A 26 -2.64 -9.24 1.41
CA ALA A 26 -1.39 -8.90 0.73
C ALA A 26 -0.17 -9.37 1.56
N GLY A 27 0.83 -9.94 0.89
CA GLY A 27 2.02 -10.52 1.52
C GLY A 27 1.87 -11.94 2.06
N GLY A 28 0.70 -12.57 1.86
CA GLY A 28 0.42 -13.96 2.27
C GLY A 28 0.25 -14.16 3.77
N GLY A 29 -0.37 -15.27 4.18
CA GLY A 29 -0.64 -15.56 5.59
C GLY A 29 -1.82 -14.77 6.17
N PRO A 30 -1.88 -14.57 7.51
CA PRO A 30 -3.03 -13.96 8.18
C PRO A 30 -3.27 -12.50 7.78
N GLN A 31 -4.55 -12.10 7.73
CA GLN A 31 -4.92 -10.70 7.58
C GLN A 31 -4.47 -9.90 8.82
N THR A 32 -3.55 -8.95 8.61
CA THR A 32 -3.04 -8.08 9.68
C THR A 32 -3.05 -6.62 9.26
N LEU A 33 -3.03 -5.73 10.26
CA LEU A 33 -3.00 -4.29 10.00
C LEU A 33 -1.63 -3.86 9.47
N SER A 34 -1.67 -2.90 8.57
CA SER A 34 -0.50 -2.25 7.99
C SER A 34 -0.57 -0.75 8.19
N CYS A 35 0.59 -0.12 8.35
CA CYS A 35 0.76 1.31 8.19
C CYS A 35 0.95 1.57 6.69
N VAL A 36 -0.01 2.24 6.07
CA VAL A 36 0.01 2.62 4.66
C VAL A 36 0.32 4.10 4.57
N GLN A 37 1.34 4.45 3.80
CA GLN A 37 1.83 5.81 3.65
C GLN A 37 1.81 6.22 2.20
N LEU A 38 1.38 7.46 1.95
CA LEU A 38 1.55 8.12 0.67
C LEU A 38 2.83 8.93 0.71
N PHE A 39 3.70 8.66 -0.26
CA PHE A 39 4.95 9.37 -0.43
C PHE A 39 4.98 10.20 -1.72
N GLN A 40 5.67 11.33 -1.67
CA GLN A 40 5.95 12.19 -2.81
C GLN A 40 7.46 12.25 -3.07
N HIS A 41 7.85 11.94 -4.30
CA HIS A 41 9.21 12.13 -4.78
C HIS A 41 9.46 13.59 -5.20
N PRO A 42 10.71 14.07 -5.13
CA PRO A 42 11.06 15.42 -5.57
C PRO A 42 10.70 15.74 -7.03
N GLY A 43 10.57 14.72 -7.88
CA GLY A 43 10.13 14.84 -9.27
C GLY A 43 8.61 14.90 -9.46
N GLY A 44 7.82 15.02 -8.38
CA GLY A 44 6.36 15.09 -8.42
C GLY A 44 5.64 13.75 -8.61
N ALA A 45 6.38 12.63 -8.65
CA ALA A 45 5.80 11.29 -8.65
C ALA A 45 5.33 10.90 -7.24
N PHE A 46 4.28 10.09 -7.16
CA PHE A 46 3.74 9.60 -5.90
C PHE A 46 3.80 8.07 -5.82
N ARG A 47 3.91 7.52 -4.61
CA ARG A 47 3.77 6.07 -4.39
C ARG A 47 3.10 5.77 -3.05
N LEU A 48 2.37 4.66 -3.02
CA LEU A 48 1.86 4.08 -1.79
C LEU A 48 2.81 2.98 -1.32
N VAL A 49 3.12 3.01 -0.03
CA VAL A 49 3.87 1.94 0.64
C VAL A 49 3.12 1.51 1.88
N GLY A 50 2.79 0.22 1.95
CA GLY A 50 2.17 -0.42 3.10
C GLY A 50 3.13 -1.39 3.76
N ARG A 51 3.36 -1.24 5.06
CA ARG A 51 4.15 -2.18 5.88
C ARG A 51 3.30 -2.74 7.00
N ARG A 52 3.41 -4.05 7.26
CA ARG A 52 2.74 -4.68 8.40
C ARG A 52 3.17 -4.01 9.70
N ILE A 53 2.23 -3.85 10.62
CA ILE A 53 2.51 -3.40 11.98
C ILE A 53 2.93 -4.63 12.79
N GLN A 54 4.06 -5.21 12.39
CA GLN A 54 4.71 -6.38 12.97
C GLN A 54 6.22 -6.15 13.02
N PRO A 55 6.97 -6.89 13.84
CA PRO A 55 8.42 -6.67 13.99
C PRO A 55 9.21 -6.79 12.69
N ASP A 56 8.78 -7.64 11.76
CA ASP A 56 9.40 -7.84 10.46
C ASP A 56 9.13 -6.69 9.47
N GLN A 57 8.16 -5.82 9.78
CA GLN A 57 7.71 -4.70 8.95
C GLN A 57 7.54 -5.06 7.46
N GLN A 58 7.03 -6.27 7.19
CA GLN A 58 6.91 -6.78 5.82
C GLN A 58 6.19 -5.78 4.91
N VAL A 59 6.80 -5.47 3.76
CA VAL A 59 6.19 -4.64 2.73
C VAL A 59 5.10 -5.43 2.02
N VAL A 60 3.85 -4.97 2.16
CA VAL A 60 2.65 -5.61 1.57
C VAL A 60 2.04 -4.80 0.44
N LEU A 61 2.39 -3.52 0.34
CA LEU A 61 2.01 -2.65 -0.76
C LEU A 61 3.23 -1.81 -1.13
N ASN A 62 3.56 -1.75 -2.42
CA ASN A 62 4.57 -0.85 -2.93
C ASN A 62 4.26 -0.54 -4.40
N CYS A 63 3.45 0.48 -4.65
CA CYS A 63 3.02 0.83 -6.00
C CYS A 63 3.15 2.33 -6.28
N PRO A 64 3.59 2.72 -7.49
CA PRO A 64 3.53 4.09 -7.95
C PRO A 64 2.07 4.49 -8.25
N LEU A 65 1.72 5.74 -7.96
CA LEU A 65 0.45 6.33 -8.39
C LEU A 65 0.68 7.11 -9.68
N VAL A 66 0.10 6.61 -10.76
CA VAL A 66 0.18 7.24 -12.09
C VAL A 66 -1.01 8.15 -12.34
N ARG A 67 -0.82 9.16 -13.20
CA ARG A 67 -1.92 10.02 -13.64
C ARG A 67 -3.01 9.18 -14.33
N GLY A 68 -4.27 9.47 -14.01
CA GLY A 68 -5.42 8.73 -14.52
C GLY A 68 -5.84 7.51 -13.69
N LEU A 69 -5.13 7.20 -12.59
CA LEU A 69 -5.58 6.20 -11.62
C LEU A 69 -6.96 6.58 -11.06
N ARG A 70 -7.88 5.62 -11.05
CA ARG A 70 -9.22 5.78 -10.48
C ARG A 70 -9.22 5.24 -9.06
N TYR A 71 -9.39 6.15 -8.10
CA TYR A 71 -9.63 5.80 -6.71
C TYR A 71 -11.14 5.62 -6.50
N ASN A 72 -11.55 4.47 -5.98
CA ASN A 72 -12.93 4.19 -5.61
C ASN A 72 -13.02 4.21 -4.08
N GLN A 73 -13.96 4.99 -3.56
CA GLN A 73 -14.27 5.08 -2.12
C GLN A 73 -15.37 4.09 -1.75
#